data_AF-A0A952TRK2-F1
#
_entry.id   AF-A0A952TRK2-F1
#
_cell.length_a   1.000
_cell.length_b   1.000
_cell.length_c   1.000
_cell.angle_alpha   90.00
_cell.angle_beta   90.00
_cell.angle_gamma   90.00
#
_symmetry.space_group_name_H-M   'P 1'
#
loop_
_entity.id
_entity.type
_entity.pdbx_description
1 polymer ?
#
loop_
_entity_poly.entity_id
_entity_poly.type
_entity_poly.pdbx_seq_one_letter_code
_entity_poly.pdbx_strand_id
1 'polypeptide(L)'
;MKYHFRVHREKSGFWAEGLELPHCQSQGDTQSELVENLKDALDLLLSEPMDSDLLFPLPQPSPKGKDILAIPVSPQVAIAASIKRLRLSKGLSQQKMKEALGIKSLWVYQKLENPRTSNPQFKTLVKIKQAFPDFDLDQIAA
;
A
#
# COMPACT_ATOMS: atom_id res chain seq x y z
N MET A 1 1.69 5.97 3.70
CA MET A 1 2.64 5.14 2.90
C MET A 1 2.84 5.89 1.60
N LYS A 2 4.07 6.28 1.24
CA LYS A 2 4.29 7.17 0.09
C LYS A 2 5.25 6.56 -0.90
N TYR A 3 4.78 6.26 -2.12
CA TYR A 3 5.63 5.79 -3.21
C TYR A 3 6.17 6.96 -4.01
N HIS A 4 7.32 6.75 -4.63
CA HIS A 4 8.05 7.83 -5.27
C HIS A 4 8.01 7.68 -6.78
N PHE A 5 7.76 8.80 -7.45
CA PHE A 5 7.62 8.85 -8.90
C PHE A 5 8.59 9.87 -9.48
N ARG A 6 9.35 9.47 -10.49
CA ARG A 6 10.18 10.40 -11.26
C ARG A 6 9.30 11.08 -12.30
N VAL A 7 9.26 12.41 -12.25
CA VAL A 7 8.50 13.22 -13.19
C VAL A 7 9.35 13.57 -14.40
N HIS A 8 8.71 13.44 -15.56
CA HIS A 8 9.24 13.82 -16.86
C HIS A 8 8.33 14.89 -17.46
N ARG A 9 8.91 16.02 -17.86
CA ARG A 9 8.18 17.13 -18.49
C ARG A 9 8.26 17.00 -20.00
N GLU A 10 7.12 17.07 -20.67
CA GLU A 10 7.02 17.07 -22.13
C GLU A 10 6.49 18.40 -22.67
N LYS A 11 6.43 18.54 -24.00
CA LYS A 11 5.97 19.78 -24.66
C LYS A 11 4.54 20.17 -24.27
N SER A 12 3.69 19.19 -23.99
CA SER A 12 2.26 19.38 -23.72
C SER A 12 1.78 18.56 -22.52
N GLY A 13 2.53 18.57 -21.42
CA GLY A 13 2.11 17.92 -20.18
C GLY A 13 3.25 17.27 -19.41
N PHE A 14 2.88 16.30 -18.58
CA PHE A 14 3.78 15.57 -17.70
C PHE A 14 3.45 14.09 -17.71
N TRP A 15 4.47 13.25 -17.52
CA TRP A 15 4.28 11.87 -17.13
C TRP A 15 5.24 11.52 -16.00
N ALA A 16 4.96 10.43 -15.31
CA ALA A 16 5.84 9.94 -14.27
C ALA A 16 5.81 8.42 -14.15
N GLU A 17 6.93 7.87 -13.70
CA GLU A 17 7.15 6.43 -13.48
C GLU A 17 7.55 6.17 -12.03
N GLY A 18 7.08 5.06 -11.47
CA GLY A 18 7.38 4.63 -10.12
C GLY A 18 8.83 4.19 -9.97
N LEU A 19 9.50 4.70 -8.93
CA LEU A 19 10.88 4.31 -8.61
C LEU A 19 10.93 2.90 -8.00
N GLU A 20 10.01 2.61 -7.07
CA GLU A 20 9.90 1.29 -6.43
C GLU A 20 8.95 0.35 -7.19
N LEU A 21 8.09 0.92 -8.03
CA LEU A 21 7.08 0.23 -8.82
C LEU A 21 7.26 0.60 -10.30
N PRO A 22 8.24 0.02 -11.02
CA PRO A 22 8.54 0.42 -12.41
C PRO A 22 7.38 0.26 -13.40
N HIS A 23 6.39 -0.57 -13.07
CA HIS A 23 5.18 -0.76 -13.89
C HIS A 23 4.04 0.19 -13.52
N CYS A 24 4.20 1.01 -12.48
CA CYS A 24 3.26 2.05 -12.10
C CYS A 24 3.66 3.35 -12.77
N GLN A 25 2.89 3.78 -13.75
CA GLN A 25 3.12 5.02 -14.48
C GLN A 25 1.81 5.71 -14.79
N SER A 26 1.84 7.03 -14.91
CA SER A 26 0.69 7.83 -15.29
C SER A 26 1.10 9.16 -15.92
N GLN A 27 0.14 9.91 -16.44
CA GLN A 27 0.34 11.18 -17.13
C GLN A 27 -0.75 12.19 -16.80
N GLY A 28 -0.51 13.47 -17.09
CA GLY A 28 -1.50 14.54 -16.98
C GLY A 28 -1.05 15.82 -17.69
N ASP A 29 -2.01 16.63 -18.12
CA ASP A 29 -1.74 17.90 -18.81
C ASP A 29 -1.22 18.96 -17.82
N THR A 30 -1.61 18.82 -16.55
CA THR A 30 -1.13 19.65 -15.44
C THR A 30 -0.46 18.81 -14.35
N GLN A 31 0.37 19.44 -13.52
CA GLN A 31 0.97 18.78 -12.37
C GLN A 31 -0.07 18.25 -11.37
N SER A 32 -1.20 18.97 -11.21
CA SER A 32 -2.29 18.52 -10.34
C SER A 32 -2.97 17.27 -10.88
N GLU A 33 -3.24 17.24 -12.18
CA GLU A 33 -3.83 16.07 -12.84
C GLU A 33 -2.90 14.87 -12.80
N LEU A 34 -1.60 15.06 -13.05
CA LEU A 34 -0.60 14.00 -12.91
C LEU A 34 -0.66 13.38 -11.50
N VAL A 35 -0.73 14.20 -10.45
CA VAL A 35 -0.78 13.71 -9.06
C VAL A 35 -2.04 12.88 -8.80
N GLU A 36 -3.21 13.33 -9.26
CA GLU A 36 -4.45 12.55 -9.09
C GLU A 36 -4.39 11.23 -9.89
N ASN A 37 -3.97 11.29 -11.14
CA ASN A 37 -3.86 10.09 -11.98
C ASN A 37 -2.79 9.11 -11.45
N LEU A 38 -1.75 9.60 -10.76
CA LEU A 38 -0.77 8.75 -10.09
C LEU A 38 -1.33 8.09 -8.83
N LYS A 39 -2.16 8.78 -8.04
CA LYS A 39 -2.83 8.18 -6.88
C LYS A 39 -3.72 7.03 -7.32
N ASP A 40 -4.53 7.24 -8.36
CA ASP A 40 -5.41 6.20 -8.90
C ASP A 40 -4.63 5.00 -9.43
N ALA A 41 -3.56 5.24 -10.20
CA ALA A 41 -2.70 4.18 -10.71
C ALA A 41 -2.03 3.38 -9.58
N LEU A 42 -1.54 4.08 -8.54
CA LEU A 42 -0.90 3.47 -7.38
C LEU A 42 -1.86 2.59 -6.58
N ASP A 43 -3.04 3.13 -6.25
CA ASP A 43 -4.06 2.40 -5.51
C ASP A 43 -4.59 1.21 -6.32
N LEU A 44 -4.76 1.36 -7.64
CA LEU A 44 -5.18 0.27 -8.51
C LEU A 44 -4.17 -0.87 -8.49
N LEU A 45 -2.88 -0.56 -8.67
CA LEU A 45 -1.81 -1.56 -8.68
C LEU A 45 -1.70 -2.28 -7.32
N LEU A 46 -1.72 -1.54 -6.22
CA LEU A 46 -1.65 -2.12 -4.87
C LEU A 46 -2.95 -2.84 -4.47
N SER A 47 -4.04 -2.64 -5.20
CA SER A 47 -5.32 -3.31 -5.02
C SER A 47 -5.47 -4.62 -5.80
N GLU A 48 -4.47 -5.02 -6.59
CA GLU A 48 -4.50 -6.28 -7.34
C GLU A 48 -4.66 -7.52 -6.42
N PRO A 49 -5.39 -8.56 -6.88
CA PRO A 49 -6.02 -9.55 -6.01
C PRO A 49 -5.07 -10.43 -5.17
N MET A 50 -5.66 -10.92 -4.06
CA MET A 50 -5.03 -11.62 -2.94
C MET A 50 -4.32 -12.93 -3.28
N ASP A 51 -4.70 -13.59 -4.39
CA ASP A 51 -4.12 -14.87 -4.82
C ASP A 51 -2.72 -14.71 -5.43
N SER A 52 -2.28 -13.47 -5.61
CA SER A 52 -0.87 -13.19 -5.85
C SER A 52 -0.10 -13.34 -4.53
N ASP A 53 0.85 -14.28 -4.48
CA ASP A 53 1.95 -14.25 -3.50
C ASP A 53 2.89 -13.04 -3.71
N LEU A 54 2.53 -12.16 -4.65
CA LEU A 54 3.25 -10.96 -5.00
C LEU A 54 3.22 -9.96 -3.83
N LEU A 55 4.41 -9.68 -3.31
CA LEU A 55 4.67 -8.58 -2.41
C LEU A 55 5.27 -7.43 -3.19
N PHE A 56 4.59 -6.30 -3.17
CA PHE A 56 5.16 -5.07 -3.71
C PHE A 56 6.34 -4.60 -2.83
N PRO A 57 7.42 -4.05 -3.44
CA PRO A 57 8.50 -3.41 -2.72
C PRO A 57 7.97 -2.29 -1.82
N LEU A 58 8.55 -2.09 -0.63
CA LEU A 58 8.20 -0.91 0.17
C LEU A 58 8.77 0.36 -0.46
N PRO A 59 8.13 1.51 -0.23
CA PRO A 59 8.71 2.78 -0.62
C PRO A 59 10.05 3.02 0.08
N GLN A 60 10.97 3.67 -0.61
CA GLN A 60 12.27 4.04 -0.04
C GLN A 60 12.11 5.22 0.93
N PRO A 61 12.79 5.25 2.09
CA PRO A 61 12.65 6.34 3.06
C PRO A 61 13.10 7.72 2.55
N SER A 62 14.07 7.74 1.63
CA SER A 62 14.63 8.97 1.08
C SER A 62 15.18 8.70 -0.33
N PRO A 63 14.34 8.80 -1.37
CA PRO A 63 14.82 8.60 -2.73
C PRO A 63 15.75 9.75 -3.12
N LYS A 64 16.88 9.42 -3.75
CA LYS A 64 17.82 10.42 -4.28
C LYS A 64 17.44 10.78 -5.70
N GLY A 65 17.32 12.08 -6.00
CA GLY A 65 17.12 12.55 -7.37
C GLY A 65 16.50 13.94 -7.45
N LYS A 66 16.37 14.45 -8.67
CA LYS A 66 15.56 15.64 -9.00
C LYS A 66 14.17 15.19 -9.48
N ASP A 67 13.20 16.08 -9.36
CA ASP A 67 11.85 15.91 -9.93
C ASP A 67 11.13 14.64 -9.43
N ILE A 68 11.19 14.40 -8.13
CA ILE A 68 10.52 13.26 -7.48
C ILE A 68 9.26 13.74 -6.76
N LEU A 69 8.14 13.10 -7.06
CA LEU A 69 6.90 13.24 -6.32
C LEU A 69 6.70 12.07 -5.36
N ALA A 70 6.31 12.37 -4.13
CA ALA A 70 5.89 11.38 -3.15
C ALA A 70 4.36 11.30 -3.16
N ILE A 71 3.82 10.18 -3.64
CA ILE A 71 2.38 9.96 -3.79
C ILE A 71 1.90 9.05 -2.67
N PRO A 72 0.95 9.52 -1.82
CA PRO A 72 0.40 8.69 -0.76
C PRO A 72 -0.53 7.62 -1.34
N VAL A 73 -0.45 6.42 -0.79
CA VAL A 73 -1.43 5.35 -0.97
C VAL A 73 -2.66 5.67 -0.12
N SER A 74 -3.87 5.36 -0.58
CA SER A 74 -5.04 5.56 0.28
C SER A 74 -4.94 4.72 1.56
N PRO A 75 -5.45 5.23 2.70
CA PRO A 75 -5.32 4.54 3.99
C PRO A 75 -5.86 3.11 3.97
N GLN A 76 -6.92 2.87 3.20
CA GLN A 76 -7.58 1.58 3.05
C GLN A 76 -6.64 0.53 2.41
N VAL A 77 -6.03 0.91 1.29
CA VAL A 77 -5.08 0.09 0.55
C VAL A 77 -3.80 -0.10 1.36
N ALA A 78 -3.29 0.97 2.00
CA ALA A 78 -2.09 0.94 2.82
C ALA A 78 -2.23 -0.03 4.01
N ILE A 79 -3.35 -0.01 4.73
CA ILE A 79 -3.62 -0.94 5.84
C ILE A 79 -3.65 -2.38 5.34
N ALA A 80 -4.40 -2.65 4.27
CA ALA A 80 -4.54 -3.99 3.72
C ALA A 80 -3.19 -4.58 3.29
N ALA A 81 -2.40 -3.80 2.54
CA ALA A 81 -1.07 -4.17 2.12
C ALA A 81 -0.12 -4.40 3.32
N SER A 82 -0.21 -3.56 4.36
CA SER A 82 0.63 -3.68 5.56
C SER A 82 0.31 -4.95 6.35
N ILE A 83 -0.97 -5.31 6.50
CA ILE A 83 -1.39 -6.55 7.17
C ILE A 83 -0.96 -7.78 6.36
N LYS A 84 -1.18 -7.77 5.04
CA LYS A 84 -0.72 -8.86 4.14
C LYS A 84 0.79 -9.05 4.24
N ARG A 85 1.56 -7.95 4.19
CA ARG A 85 3.02 -7.97 4.32
C ARG A 85 3.47 -8.53 5.66
N LEU A 86 2.87 -8.07 6.76
CA LEU A 86 3.15 -8.59 8.10
C LEU A 86 2.89 -10.09 8.17
N ARG A 87 1.74 -10.57 7.66
CA ARG A 87 1.43 -12.00 7.63
C ARG A 87 2.51 -12.77 6.86
N LEU A 88 2.86 -12.31 5.67
CA LEU A 88 3.83 -12.99 4.80
C LEU A 88 5.26 -12.95 5.37
N SER A 89 5.68 -11.85 6.00
CA SER A 89 6.99 -11.75 6.64
C SER A 89 7.14 -12.70 7.84
N LYS A 90 6.04 -13.10 8.46
CA LYS A 90 5.99 -14.12 9.52
C LYS A 90 5.78 -15.54 8.98
N GLY A 91 5.67 -15.73 7.67
CA GLY A 91 5.43 -17.05 7.05
C GLY A 91 4.07 -17.66 7.43
N LEU A 92 3.07 -16.82 7.71
CA LEU A 92 1.76 -17.27 8.18
C LEU A 92 0.76 -17.41 7.02
N SER A 93 -0.04 -18.48 7.06
CA SER A 93 -1.25 -18.56 6.23
C SER A 93 -2.32 -17.63 6.79
N GLN A 94 -3.35 -17.31 5.98
CA GLN A 94 -4.48 -16.51 6.46
C GLN A 94 -5.17 -17.15 7.66
N GLN A 95 -5.27 -18.49 7.69
CA GLN A 95 -5.82 -19.25 8.82
C GLN A 95 -4.98 -19.07 10.09
N LYS A 96 -3.64 -19.19 10.00
CA LYS A 96 -2.75 -19.02 11.15
C LYS A 96 -2.76 -17.58 11.67
N MET A 97 -2.80 -16.60 10.78
CA MET A 97 -2.90 -15.19 11.19
C MET A 97 -4.24 -14.88 11.85
N LYS A 98 -5.34 -15.43 11.32
CA LYS A 98 -6.67 -15.36 11.94
C LYS A 98 -6.65 -15.91 13.37
N GLU A 99 -6.03 -17.07 13.59
CA GLU A 99 -5.87 -17.70 14.91
C GLU A 99 -5.01 -16.85 15.85
N ALA A 100 -3.87 -16.35 15.39
CA ALA A 100 -2.99 -15.46 16.16
C ALA A 100 -3.68 -14.18 16.64
N LEU A 101 -4.59 -13.63 15.83
CA LEU A 101 -5.38 -12.44 16.17
C LEU A 101 -6.66 -12.74 16.98
N GLY A 102 -6.96 -14.02 17.24
CA GLY A 102 -8.20 -14.43 17.90
C GLY A 102 -9.46 -14.07 17.12
N ILE A 103 -9.37 -14.03 15.78
CA ILE A 103 -10.50 -13.75 14.89
C ILE A 103 -11.29 -15.04 14.65
N LYS A 104 -12.61 -14.99 14.83
CA LYS A 104 -13.45 -16.19 14.75
C LYS A 104 -13.60 -16.73 13.32
N SER A 105 -13.79 -15.85 12.35
CA SER A 105 -14.09 -16.20 10.96
C SER A 105 -12.95 -15.83 10.01
N LEU A 106 -12.60 -16.75 9.10
CA LEU A 106 -11.60 -16.50 8.06
C LEU A 106 -12.02 -15.35 7.13
N TRP A 107 -13.31 -15.25 6.81
CA TRP A 107 -13.83 -14.15 5.99
C TRP A 107 -13.63 -12.77 6.63
N VAL A 108 -13.80 -12.68 7.95
CA VAL A 108 -13.54 -11.44 8.69
C VAL A 108 -12.05 -11.06 8.61
N TYR A 109 -11.16 -12.05 8.68
CA TYR A 109 -9.74 -11.83 8.47
C TYR A 109 -9.42 -11.38 7.03
N GLN A 110 -9.98 -12.05 6.03
CA GLN A 110 -9.75 -11.74 4.61
C GLN A 110 -10.16 -10.29 4.26
N LYS A 111 -11.19 -9.75 4.91
CA LYS A 111 -11.54 -8.33 4.78
C LYS A 111 -10.43 -7.38 5.21
N LEU A 112 -9.62 -7.76 6.20
CA LEU A 112 -8.50 -6.93 6.67
C LEU A 112 -7.38 -6.83 5.63
N GLU A 113 -7.19 -7.86 4.81
CA GLU A 113 -6.19 -7.90 3.74
C GLU A 113 -6.73 -7.47 2.37
N ASN A 114 -8.02 -7.19 2.26
CA ASN A 114 -8.65 -6.80 1.01
C ASN A 114 -8.61 -5.26 0.87
N PRO A 115 -7.85 -4.71 -0.09
CA PRO A 115 -7.68 -3.25 -0.25
C PRO A 115 -8.99 -2.49 -0.49
N ARG A 116 -10.02 -3.14 -1.06
CA ARG A 116 -11.35 -2.56 -1.31
C ARG A 116 -12.27 -2.55 -0.10
N THR A 117 -11.99 -3.36 0.93
CA THR A 117 -12.91 -3.53 2.08
C THR A 117 -12.24 -3.36 3.45
N SER A 118 -10.91 -3.20 3.50
CA SER A 118 -10.19 -3.12 4.77
C SER A 118 -10.52 -1.85 5.53
N ASN A 119 -11.24 -2.00 6.64
CA ASN A 119 -11.54 -0.90 7.56
C ASN A 119 -11.54 -1.45 8.99
N PRO A 120 -10.36 -1.79 9.54
CA PRO A 120 -10.26 -2.34 10.88
C PRO A 120 -10.72 -1.32 11.92
N GLN A 121 -11.55 -1.77 12.86
CA GLN A 121 -11.82 -1.01 14.06
C GLN A 121 -10.53 -0.78 14.86
N PHE A 122 -10.45 0.33 15.61
CA PHE A 122 -9.31 0.64 16.47
C PHE A 122 -8.88 -0.55 17.36
N LYS A 123 -9.85 -1.25 17.96
CA LYS A 123 -9.60 -2.46 18.77
C LYS A 123 -8.88 -3.57 18.00
N THR A 124 -9.13 -3.70 16.69
CA THR A 124 -8.45 -4.67 15.82
C THR A 124 -7.00 -4.24 15.57
N LEU A 125 -6.75 -2.95 15.33
CA LEU A 125 -5.40 -2.41 15.19
C LEU A 125 -4.56 -2.64 16.45
N VAL A 126 -5.15 -2.39 17.63
CA VAL A 126 -4.50 -2.66 18.92
C VAL A 126 -4.14 -4.15 19.05
N LYS A 127 -5.07 -5.06 18.71
CA LYS A 127 -4.80 -6.51 18.74
C LYS A 127 -3.66 -6.91 17.79
N ILE A 128 -3.62 -6.34 16.58
CA ILE A 128 -2.54 -6.61 15.63
C ILE A 128 -1.21 -6.14 16.22
N LYS A 129 -1.13 -4.92 16.77
CA LYS A 129 0.09 -4.38 17.38
C LYS A 129 0.54 -5.17 18.62
N GLN A 130 -0.39 -5.68 19.41
CA GLN A 130 -0.08 -6.53 20.57
C GLN A 130 0.46 -7.90 20.16
N ALA A 131 -0.14 -8.53 19.15
CA ALA A 131 0.33 -9.81 18.62
C ALA A 131 1.64 -9.67 17.82
N PHE A 132 1.83 -8.51 17.17
CA PHE A 132 2.95 -8.20 16.30
C PHE A 132 3.48 -6.78 16.58
N PRO A 133 4.40 -6.64 17.56
CA PRO A 133 4.93 -5.33 17.94
C PRO A 133 5.66 -4.57 16.82
N ASP A 134 6.12 -5.28 15.78
CA ASP A 134 6.74 -4.73 14.57
C ASP A 134 5.74 -4.21 13.52
N PHE A 135 4.43 -4.31 13.77
CA PHE A 135 3.42 -3.67 12.92
C PHE A 135 3.52 -2.15 13.03
N ASP A 136 3.93 -1.49 11.95
CA ASP A 136 4.18 -0.05 11.90
C ASP A 136 2.96 0.72 11.36
N LEU A 137 2.27 1.44 12.24
CA LEU A 137 1.11 2.26 11.88
C LEU A 137 1.51 3.60 11.26
N ASP A 138 2.71 4.09 11.51
CA ASP A 138 3.16 5.39 11.00
C ASP A 138 3.30 5.33 9.47
N GLN A 139 3.62 4.16 8.93
CA GLN A 139 3.60 3.90 7.49
C GLN A 139 2.22 4.06 6.87
N ILE A 140 1.12 3.99 7.62
CA ILE A 140 -0.24 4.17 7.10
C ILE A 140 -0.69 5.63 7.21
N ALA A 141 -0.34 6.30 8.30
CA ALA A 141 -0.77 7.67 8.62
C ALA A 141 0.10 8.78 8.00
N ALA A 142 1.27 8.43 7.42
CA ALA A 142 2.22 9.38 6.83
C ALA A 142 1.84 9.86 5.43
#